data_AF-A0A178W3N6-F1
#
_entry.id   AF-A0A178W3N6-F1
#
_cell.length_a   1.000
_cell.length_b   1.000
_cell.length_c   1.000
_cell.angle_alpha   90.00
_cell.angle_beta   90.00
_cell.angle_gamma   90.00
#
_symmetry.space_group_name_H-M   'P 1'
#
loop_
_entity.id
_entity.type
_entity.pdbx_description
1 polymer ?
#
loop_
_entity_poly.entity_id
_entity_poly.type
_entity_poly.pdbx_seq_one_letter_code
_entity_poly.pdbx_strand_id
1 'polypeptide(L)'
;MYVTRRLSEYQRNRSELPESPNSGVLIIQDEESRPTCCFGSCYRATLKGLPFPQNANLIVSYGSSRIFLNQTITYIDPVVFIPVLDQPLSSNRYYVIKRGGKHSGYVMT
;
A
#
# COMPACT_ATOMS: atom_id res chain seq x y z
N MET A 1 -10.29 -15.42 -7.40
CA MET A 1 -9.16 -15.93 -6.60
C MET A 1 -7.98 -14.96 -6.70
N TYR A 2 -7.22 -14.75 -5.63
CA TYR A 2 -6.01 -13.91 -5.70
C TYR A 2 -4.78 -14.72 -6.09
N VAL A 3 -3.92 -14.14 -6.94
CA VAL A 3 -2.57 -14.65 -7.22
C VAL A 3 -1.55 -13.75 -6.52
N THR A 4 -0.57 -14.34 -5.85
CA THR A 4 0.51 -13.59 -5.19
C THR A 4 1.67 -13.34 -6.13
N ARG A 5 2.22 -12.12 -6.14
CA ARG A 5 3.43 -11.75 -6.87
C ARG A 5 4.39 -10.95 -6.00
N ARG A 6 5.69 -11.04 -6.30
CA ARG A 6 6.71 -10.23 -5.63
C ARG A 6 6.73 -8.81 -6.18
N LEU A 7 6.99 -7.84 -5.32
CA LEU A 7 7.04 -6.44 -5.72
C LEU A 7 8.22 -6.16 -6.67
N SER A 8 9.38 -6.78 -6.45
CA SER A 8 10.54 -6.65 -7.35
C SER A 8 10.25 -7.19 -8.76
N GLU A 9 9.58 -8.34 -8.85
CA GLU A 9 9.15 -8.93 -10.13
C GLU A 9 8.18 -8.00 -10.88
N TYR A 10 7.18 -7.47 -10.19
CA TYR A 10 6.23 -6.53 -10.78
C TYR A 10 6.91 -5.22 -11.24
N GLN A 11 7.88 -4.71 -10.47
CA GLN A 11 8.63 -3.50 -10.83
C GLN A 11 9.48 -3.70 -12.09
N ARG A 12 10.08 -4.88 -12.26
CA ARG A 12 10.85 -5.26 -13.46
C ARG A 12 9.94 -5.53 -14.66
N ASN A 13 8.78 -6.15 -14.44
CA ASN A 13 7.83 -6.50 -15.47
C ASN A 13 6.39 -6.24 -15.01
N ARG A 14 5.81 -5.14 -15.48
CA ARG A 14 4.43 -4.72 -15.16
C ARG A 14 3.35 -5.48 -15.92
N SER A 15 3.58 -6.74 -16.29
CA SER A 15 2.52 -7.56 -16.91
C SER A 15 1.41 -7.81 -15.90
N GLU A 16 0.17 -7.47 -16.24
CA GLU A 16 -0.87 -7.16 -15.24
C GLU A 16 -2.18 -7.93 -15.38
N LEU A 17 -2.25 -8.94 -16.24
CA LEU A 17 -3.54 -9.51 -16.60
C LEU A 17 -4.12 -10.35 -15.45
N PRO A 18 -5.32 -10.00 -14.94
CA PRO A 18 -6.12 -10.96 -14.20
C PRO A 18 -6.50 -12.09 -15.18
N GLU A 19 -6.07 -13.31 -14.88
CA GLU A 19 -6.24 -14.48 -15.74
C GLU A 19 -7.72 -14.91 -15.89
N SER A 20 -8.62 -14.39 -15.04
CA SER A 20 -10.04 -14.76 -15.04
C SER A 20 -10.93 -13.71 -14.33
N PRO A 21 -12.26 -13.74 -14.55
CA PRO A 21 -13.21 -12.97 -13.76
C PRO A 21 -13.20 -13.35 -12.26
N ASN A 22 -13.54 -12.40 -11.39
CA ASN A 22 -13.37 -12.41 -9.94
C ASN A 22 -11.95 -12.76 -9.47
N SER A 23 -10.92 -12.42 -10.26
CA SER A 23 -9.52 -12.64 -9.89
C SER A 23 -8.79 -11.32 -9.61
N GLY A 24 -7.75 -11.40 -8.79
CA GLY A 24 -6.95 -10.25 -8.41
C GLY A 24 -5.50 -10.63 -8.15
N VAL A 25 -4.65 -9.63 -7.97
CA VAL A 25 -3.23 -9.83 -7.67
C VAL A 25 -2.92 -9.24 -6.30
N LEU A 26 -2.26 -10.02 -5.43
CA LEU A 26 -1.63 -9.53 -4.21
C LEU A 26 -0.14 -9.33 -4.44
N ILE A 27 0.39 -8.22 -3.95
CA ILE A 27 1.79 -7.85 -4.00
C ILE A 27 2.44 -8.06 -2.65
N ILE A 28 3.52 -8.83 -2.63
CA ILE A 28 4.32 -9.11 -1.46
C ILE A 28 5.66 -8.42 -1.63
N GLN A 29 6.01 -7.57 -0.67
CA GLN A 29 7.33 -6.94 -0.58
C GLN A 29 8.35 -8.00 -0.21
N ASP A 30 9.19 -8.36 -1.18
CA ASP A 30 10.38 -9.17 -1.02
C ASP A 30 11.61 -8.31 -0.69
N GLU A 31 12.71 -8.95 -0.30
CA GLU A 31 13.93 -8.27 0.18
C GLU A 31 14.51 -7.30 -0.85
N GLU A 32 14.49 -7.66 -2.13
CA GLU A 32 15.04 -6.82 -3.22
C GLU A 32 14.25 -5.52 -3.38
N SER A 33 12.94 -5.58 -3.14
CA SER A 33 12.03 -4.44 -3.26
C SER A 33 11.98 -3.55 -2.02
N ARG A 34 12.75 -3.87 -0.97
CA ARG A 34 12.77 -3.05 0.25
C ARG A 34 13.42 -1.69 -0.05
N PRO A 35 12.74 -0.58 0.25
CA PRO A 35 13.29 0.73 -0.01
C PRO A 35 14.51 0.95 0.87
N THR A 36 15.63 1.35 0.24
CA THR A 36 16.86 1.68 0.94
C THR A 36 17.14 3.19 0.92
N CYS A 37 17.98 3.64 1.85
CA CYS A 37 18.57 4.97 1.90
C CYS A 37 20.07 4.86 2.25
N CYS A 38 20.76 6.00 2.41
CA CYS A 38 22.18 6.02 2.79
C CYS A 38 23.05 5.16 1.86
N PHE A 39 22.89 5.30 0.53
CA PHE A 39 23.60 4.50 -0.48
C PHE A 39 23.42 2.98 -0.33
N GLY A 40 22.25 2.53 0.15
CA GLY A 40 21.92 1.11 0.28
C GLY A 40 22.24 0.49 1.63
N SER A 41 22.82 1.25 2.56
CA SER A 41 23.24 0.76 3.88
C SER A 41 22.13 0.74 4.94
N CYS A 42 21.01 1.43 4.70
CA CYS A 42 19.90 1.51 5.63
C CYS A 42 18.57 1.28 4.92
N TYR A 43 17.57 0.73 5.60
CA TYR A 43 16.21 0.67 5.09
C TYR A 43 15.44 1.96 5.38
N ARG A 44 14.63 2.38 4.41
CA ARG A 44 13.76 3.54 4.51
C ARG A 44 12.36 3.11 4.95
N ALA A 45 11.81 3.76 5.98
CA ALA A 45 10.49 3.41 6.49
C ALA A 45 9.33 3.81 5.57
N THR A 46 9.54 4.77 4.66
CA THR A 46 8.52 5.23 3.72
C THR A 46 8.58 4.48 2.40
N LEU A 47 7.43 3.94 1.98
CA LEU A 47 7.27 3.35 0.66
C LEU A 47 7.46 4.42 -0.43
N LYS A 48 7.95 3.99 -1.59
CA LYS A 48 8.03 4.80 -2.80
C LYS A 48 7.17 4.19 -3.89
N GLY A 49 6.15 4.94 -4.30
CA GLY A 49 5.31 4.57 -5.44
C GLY A 49 4.31 3.45 -5.14
N LEU A 50 3.76 2.92 -6.24
CA LEU A 50 2.74 1.89 -6.28
C LEU A 50 3.30 0.66 -7.03
N PRO A 51 2.70 -0.53 -6.84
CA PRO A 51 1.58 -0.86 -5.95
C PRO A 51 1.98 -0.98 -4.48
N PHE A 52 0.99 -0.87 -3.59
CA PHE A 52 1.22 -1.09 -2.15
C PHE A 52 1.30 -2.59 -1.83
N PRO A 53 2.31 -3.03 -1.05
CA PRO A 53 2.42 -4.43 -0.63
C PRO A 53 1.46 -4.80 0.51
N GLN A 54 0.92 -6.02 0.48
CA GLN A 54 -0.05 -6.51 1.47
C GLN A 54 0.60 -7.18 2.68
N ASN A 55 1.88 -7.54 2.61
CA ASN A 55 2.63 -8.10 3.75
C ASN A 55 3.37 -7.03 4.57
N ALA A 56 3.04 -5.75 4.39
CA ALA A 56 3.70 -4.65 5.09
C ALA A 56 2.76 -3.95 6.08
N ASN A 57 3.33 -3.52 7.20
CA ASN A 57 2.61 -2.73 8.20
C ASN A 57 2.55 -1.26 7.76
N LEU A 58 1.56 -0.94 6.91
CA LEU A 58 1.42 0.41 6.37
C LEU A 58 0.67 1.35 7.30
N ILE A 59 1.07 2.61 7.23
CA ILE A 59 0.50 3.73 7.96
C ILE A 59 0.28 4.86 6.96
N VAL A 60 -0.91 5.45 6.96
CA VAL A 60 -1.21 6.68 6.25
C VAL A 60 -1.06 7.84 7.24
N SER A 61 -0.19 8.78 6.92
CA SER A 61 -0.01 10.02 7.68
C SER A 61 -0.56 11.19 6.88
N TYR A 62 -1.47 11.97 7.46
CA TYR A 62 -1.98 13.19 6.84
C TYR A 62 -2.05 14.33 7.85
N GLY A 63 -1.71 15.54 7.40
CA GLY A 63 -1.72 16.74 8.22
C GLY A 63 -3.00 17.55 8.00
N SER A 64 -3.56 18.08 9.08
CA SER A 64 -4.56 19.16 9.02
C SER A 64 -3.93 20.41 9.60
N SER A 65 -3.68 21.40 8.74
CA SER A 65 -3.23 22.73 9.16
C SER A 65 -4.45 23.57 9.51
N ARG A 66 -4.56 24.02 10.77
CA ARG A 66 -5.58 25.00 11.16
C ARG A 66 -4.96 26.39 11.05
N ILE A 67 -5.26 27.09 9.95
CA ILE A 67 -4.66 28.37 9.56
C ILE A 67 -4.74 29.43 10.68
N PHE A 68 -5.82 29.43 11.47
CA PHE A 68 -6.04 30.41 12.53
C PHE A 68 -5.26 30.15 13.84
N LEU A 69 -4.69 28.95 14.02
CA LEU A 69 -4.08 28.55 15.29
C LEU A 69 -2.57 28.27 15.18
N ASN A 70 -1.96 28.40 14.00
CA ASN A 70 -0.58 27.95 13.74
C ASN A 70 -0.29 26.52 14.25
N GLN A 71 -1.33 25.68 14.28
CA GLN A 71 -1.26 24.31 14.77
C GLN A 71 -1.41 23.36 13.59
N THR A 72 -0.44 22.46 13.47
CA THR A 72 -0.47 21.34 12.54
C THR A 72 -0.78 20.08 13.33
N ILE A 73 -1.94 19.47 13.07
CA ILE A 73 -2.30 18.19 13.67
C ILE A 73 -1.97 17.10 12.65
N THR A 74 -1.14 16.14 13.04
CA THR A 74 -0.83 14.95 12.22
C THR A 74 -1.68 13.78 12.67
N TYR A 75 -2.44 13.22 11.74
CA TYR A 75 -3.20 11.99 11.95
C TYR A 75 -2.44 10.81 11.36
N ILE A 76 -2.53 9.67 12.04
CA ILE A 76 -1.78 8.46 11.73
C ILE A 76 -2.76 7.29 11.76
N ASP A 77 -3.02 6.71 10.59
CA ASP A 77 -3.92 5.57 10.46
C ASP A 77 -3.16 4.31 10.02
N PRO A 78 -3.06 3.28 10.86
CA PRO A 78 -2.53 1.99 10.44
C PRO A 78 -3.56 1.30 9.53
N VAL A 79 -3.16 0.95 8.31
CA VAL A 79 -4.06 0.42 7.28
C VAL A 79 -3.49 -0.79 6.56
N VAL A 80 -4.34 -1.55 5.87
CA VAL A 80 -4.00 -2.49 4.80
C VAL A 80 -4.67 -2.01 3.53
N PHE A 81 -3.93 -2.04 2.42
CA PHE A 81 -4.48 -1.79 1.09
C PHE A 81 -4.68 -3.12 0.38
N ILE A 82 -5.91 -3.44 -0.03
CA ILE A 82 -6.21 -4.67 -0.78
C ILE A 82 -6.63 -4.27 -2.20
N PRO A 83 -5.91 -4.71 -3.26
CA PRO A 83 -6.27 -4.42 -4.63
C PRO A 83 -7.68 -4.92 -4.95
N VAL A 84 -8.44 -4.08 -5.66
CA VAL A 84 -9.81 -4.41 -6.08
C VAL A 84 -9.77 -5.59 -7.05
N LEU A 85 -10.72 -6.52 -6.90
CA LEU A 85 -10.89 -7.64 -7.82
C LEU A 85 -11.23 -7.15 -9.23
N ASP A 86 -10.87 -7.95 -10.24
CA ASP A 86 -11.17 -7.70 -11.65
C ASP A 86 -10.56 -6.42 -12.23
N GLN A 87 -9.60 -5.85 -11.52
CA GLN A 87 -8.89 -4.65 -11.96
C GLN A 87 -7.39 -4.91 -11.97
N PRO A 88 -6.68 -4.41 -12.99
CA PRO A 88 -5.24 -4.50 -13.05
C PRO A 88 -4.61 -3.60 -11.98
N LEU A 89 -3.38 -3.90 -11.54
CA LEU A 89 -2.70 -3.11 -10.52
C LEU A 89 -2.44 -1.66 -10.96
N SER A 90 -2.29 -1.40 -12.27
CA SER A 90 -2.19 -0.06 -12.84
C SER A 90 -3.43 0.81 -12.62
N SER A 91 -4.58 0.22 -12.31
CA SER A 91 -5.78 0.98 -11.94
C SER A 91 -5.59 1.76 -10.62
N ASN A 92 -4.62 1.35 -9.79
CA ASN A 92 -4.31 1.93 -8.50
C ASN A 92 -5.53 2.05 -7.56
N ARG A 93 -6.47 1.11 -7.69
CA ARG A 93 -7.68 1.04 -6.87
C ARG A 93 -7.53 -0.03 -5.80
N TYR A 94 -7.84 0.37 -4.55
CA TYR A 94 -7.66 -0.46 -3.37
C TYR A 94 -8.84 -0.27 -2.43
N TYR A 95 -9.27 -1.35 -1.80
CA TYR A 95 -9.98 -1.27 -0.53
C TYR A 95 -9.00 -0.91 0.58
N VAL A 96 -9.38 0.03 1.44
CA VAL A 96 -8.56 0.43 2.59
C VAL A 96 -9.20 -0.13 3.85
N ILE A 97 -8.46 -0.95 4.58
CA ILE A 97 -8.91 -1.53 5.85
C ILE A 97 -8.11 -0.92 6.97
N LYS A 98 -8.78 -0.28 7.93
CA LYS A 98 -8.13 0.26 9.12
C LYS A 98 -7.81 -0.89 10.09
N ARG A 99 -6.59 -0.92 10.63
CA ARG A 99 -6.09 -2.00 11.51
C ARG A 99 -6.14 -1.68 12.99
N GLY A 100 -6.49 -0.45 13.36
CA GLY A 100 -6.41 0.01 14.74
C GLY A 100 -7.47 1.05 15.09
N GLY A 101 -7.71 1.19 16.40
CA GLY A 101 -8.71 2.09 16.96
C GLY A 101 -10.14 1.58 16.86
N LYS A 102 -11.10 2.45 17.17
CA LYS A 102 -12.54 2.13 17.25
C LYS A 102 -13.12 1.53 15.96
N HIS A 103 -12.54 1.90 14.82
CA HIS A 103 -12.96 1.44 13.50
C HIS A 103 -11.99 0.43 12.88
N SER A 104 -11.33 -0.38 13.71
CA SER A 104 -10.54 -1.51 13.21
C SER A 104 -11.43 -2.51 12.47
N GLY A 105 -10.95 -3.02 11.33
CA GLY A 105 -11.63 -4.01 10.49
C GLY A 105 -12.68 -3.43 9.53
N TYR A 106 -13.05 -2.15 9.63
CA TYR A 106 -13.95 -1.54 8.67
C TYR A 106 -13.24 -1.29 7.33
N VAL A 107 -13.97 -1.57 6.26
CA VAL A 107 -13.57 -1.25 4.89
C VAL A 107 -14.01 0.18 4.58
N MET A 108 -13.08 0.99 4.09
CA MET A 108 -13.35 2.27 3.46
C MET A 108 -13.15 2.08 1.95
N THR A 109 -14.21 2.38 1.19
CA THR A 109 -14.28 2.20 -0.27
C THR A 109 -14.11 3.50 -1.00
#